data_AF-A0A3A4ZRL6-F1
#
_entry.id   AF-A0A3A4ZRL6-F1
#
_cell.length_a   1.000
_cell.length_b   1.000
_cell.length_c   1.000
_cell.angle_alpha   90.00
_cell.angle_beta   90.00
_cell.angle_gamma   90.00
#
_symmetry.space_group_name_H-M   'P 1'
#
loop_
_entity.id
_entity.type
_entity.pdbx_description
1 polymer ?
#
loop_
_entity_poly.entity_id
_entity_poly.type
_entity_poly.pdbx_seq_one_letter_code
_entity_poly.pdbx_strand_id
1 'polypeptide(L)'
;MTRAVTRTPEWWQQRSPAFLASCARLVEERVGADRLRGLVLCGSFATGDESIVLETEPPILLSDVDLAAVVGSLADLERWSPRRTELGAACEALLPEVRFAGRVDVGIMLPRDLAALPARPGVLDMKSAGRVLAGDPEILSAVPAYGPRDVPAREAVILVENRIAALLGLAAASAGPADEEWYRFRYEIAKVYTDVAAAALSVAGSYRAGYAERARIVSAAAGDPGSLLGRLVDEPLARRIASWTRFKIAPSRDSAAGADEGGGAEAAWERAASDLERFRALAASVAVSGEAGLSRPPSAERLAKAGRRAGTARDRLRSWRGYLARIGPRRAIEIAIARGAGMLAAFPDDVVREHAARLLSHRVRLGAGAPVARPPGGFPYRAAAWNEAASQLSAAWRGIVFGREDS
;
A
#
# COMPACT_ATOMS: atom_id res chain seq x y z
N MET A 1 37.97 -14.21 -11.53
CA MET A 1 36.55 -14.52 -11.81
C MET A 1 35.98 -15.26 -10.62
N THR A 2 35.34 -14.54 -9.70
CA THR A 2 34.65 -15.14 -8.53
C THR A 2 33.44 -15.90 -9.06
N ARG A 3 33.32 -17.20 -8.79
CA ARG A 3 32.12 -17.98 -9.14
C ARG A 3 30.91 -17.28 -8.53
N ALA A 4 29.94 -16.91 -9.36
CA ALA A 4 28.65 -16.42 -8.87
C ALA A 4 28.06 -17.50 -7.96
N VAL A 5 27.85 -17.18 -6.69
CA VAL A 5 27.16 -18.09 -5.77
C VAL A 5 25.69 -18.02 -6.15
N THR A 6 25.19 -19.06 -6.82
CA THR A 6 23.76 -19.18 -7.09
C THR A 6 23.03 -19.29 -5.74
N ARG A 7 22.35 -18.22 -5.33
CA ARG A 7 21.50 -18.24 -4.15
C ARG A 7 20.17 -18.91 -4.50
N THR A 8 19.68 -19.78 -3.62
CA THR A 8 18.42 -20.50 -3.78
C THR A 8 17.37 -19.99 -2.80
N PRO A 9 16.07 -20.28 -2.97
CA PRO A 9 15.05 -19.91 -1.98
C PRO A 9 15.38 -20.35 -0.55
N GLU A 10 16.03 -21.51 -0.38
CA GLU A 10 16.47 -22.04 0.92
C GLU A 10 17.50 -21.13 1.59
N TRP A 11 18.35 -20.43 0.82
CA TRP A 11 19.31 -19.46 1.35
C TRP A 11 18.62 -18.33 2.11
N TRP A 12 17.48 -17.86 1.60
CA TRP A 12 16.70 -16.80 2.23
C TRP A 12 15.88 -17.31 3.40
N GLN A 13 15.24 -18.47 3.26
CA GLN A 13 14.45 -19.10 4.31
C GLN A 13 15.27 -19.35 5.59
N GLN A 14 16.58 -19.62 5.46
CA GLN A 14 17.48 -19.76 6.60
C GLN A 14 17.89 -18.42 7.23
N ARG A 15 18.00 -17.34 6.43
CA ARG A 15 18.46 -16.02 6.91
C ARG A 15 17.35 -15.15 7.47
N SER A 16 16.16 -15.17 6.86
CA SER A 16 15.04 -14.31 7.24
C SER A 16 14.70 -14.40 8.74
N PRO A 17 14.60 -15.60 9.37
CA PRO A 17 14.35 -15.69 10.81
C PRO A 17 15.44 -15.05 11.68
N ALA A 18 16.72 -15.24 11.33
CA ALA A 18 17.84 -14.66 12.07
C ALA A 18 17.90 -13.13 11.94
N PHE A 19 17.58 -12.62 10.75
CA PHE A 19 17.43 -11.19 10.50
C PHE A 19 16.29 -10.59 11.34
N LEU A 20 15.10 -11.20 11.35
CA LEU A 20 13.96 -10.74 12.13
C LEU A 20 14.22 -10.78 13.65
N ALA A 21 14.88 -11.83 14.14
CA ALA A 21 15.30 -11.91 15.54
C ALA A 21 16.30 -10.80 15.91
N SER A 22 17.18 -10.42 14.97
CA SER A 22 18.15 -9.34 15.19
C SER A 22 17.48 -7.96 15.15
N CYS A 23 16.48 -7.76 14.27
CA CYS A 23 15.62 -6.58 14.30
C CYS A 23 14.90 -6.45 15.65
N ALA A 24 14.36 -7.55 16.17
CA ALA A 24 13.66 -7.56 17.44
C ALA A 24 14.55 -7.15 18.61
N ARG A 25 15.75 -7.73 18.71
CA ARG A 25 16.76 -7.35 19.70
C ARG A 25 17.15 -5.87 19.57
N LEU A 26 17.41 -5.39 18.36
CA LEU A 26 17.79 -4.00 18.13
C LEU A 26 16.68 -3.04 18.61
N VAL A 27 15.42 -3.30 18.25
CA VAL A 27 14.30 -2.44 18.66
C VAL A 27 14.11 -2.49 20.18
N GLU A 28 14.18 -3.67 20.80
CA GLU A 28 14.08 -3.83 22.25
C GLU A 28 15.20 -3.11 22.99
N GLU A 29 16.46 -3.25 22.56
CA GLU A 29 17.62 -2.56 23.12
C GLU A 29 17.48 -1.03 23.02
N ARG A 30 16.99 -0.52 21.89
CA ARG A 30 16.81 0.93 21.70
C ARG A 30 15.67 1.47 22.55
N VAL A 31 14.52 0.80 22.57
CA VAL A 31 13.31 1.26 23.26
C VAL A 31 13.42 1.05 24.79
N GLY A 32 14.08 -0.04 25.20
CA GLY A 32 14.12 -0.55 26.58
C GLY A 32 13.13 -1.70 26.77
N ALA A 33 13.62 -2.85 27.25
CA ALA A 33 12.81 -4.06 27.46
C ALA A 33 11.65 -3.87 28.46
N ASP A 34 11.81 -2.98 29.44
CA ASP A 34 10.77 -2.60 30.41
C ASP A 34 9.67 -1.71 29.79
N ARG A 35 9.96 -1.05 28.67
CA ARG A 35 9.10 -0.09 27.99
C ARG A 35 8.40 -0.66 26.76
N LEU A 36 9.04 -1.63 26.09
CA LEU A 36 8.48 -2.36 24.97
C LEU A 36 7.52 -3.45 25.48
N ARG A 37 6.22 -3.26 25.28
CA ARG A 37 5.19 -4.24 25.64
C ARG A 37 5.12 -5.39 24.64
N GLY A 38 5.40 -5.13 23.37
CA GLY A 38 5.44 -6.15 22.34
C GLY A 38 5.98 -5.59 21.04
N LEU A 39 6.63 -6.44 20.25
CA LEU A 39 7.01 -6.16 18.87
C LEU A 39 6.35 -7.18 17.96
N VAL A 40 5.43 -6.73 17.12
CA VAL A 40 4.65 -7.61 16.24
C VAL A 40 5.11 -7.47 14.80
N LEU A 41 5.49 -8.57 14.18
CA LEU A 41 5.70 -8.70 12.74
C LEU A 41 4.35 -8.81 12.03
N CYS A 42 4.20 -8.01 10.98
CA CYS A 42 2.99 -7.92 10.15
C CYS A 42 3.32 -8.11 8.66
N GLY A 43 2.29 -8.01 7.82
CA GLY A 43 2.46 -7.96 6.37
C GLY A 43 2.97 -9.27 5.77
N SER A 44 3.66 -9.16 4.63
CA SER A 44 4.08 -10.33 3.85
C SER A 44 5.07 -11.23 4.58
N PHE A 45 5.94 -10.67 5.43
CA PHE A 45 6.86 -11.46 6.25
C PHE A 45 6.14 -12.30 7.31
N ALA A 46 4.99 -11.84 7.79
CA ALA A 46 4.18 -12.59 8.73
C ALA A 46 3.44 -13.75 8.03
N THR A 47 3.02 -13.55 6.77
CA THR A 47 2.33 -14.57 5.97
C THR A 47 3.26 -15.52 5.21
N GLY A 48 4.57 -15.24 5.16
CA GLY A 48 5.54 -16.00 4.37
C GLY A 48 5.48 -15.70 2.87
N ASP A 49 4.88 -14.56 2.48
CA ASP A 49 4.78 -14.10 1.11
C ASP A 49 5.80 -12.97 0.79
N GLU A 50 6.89 -12.88 1.56
CA GLU A 50 7.92 -11.89 1.30
C GLU A 50 8.62 -12.14 -0.04
N SER A 51 9.07 -11.05 -0.66
CA SER A 51 9.57 -11.04 -2.04
C SER A 51 11.03 -10.64 -2.06
N ILE A 52 11.87 -11.57 -2.47
CA ILE A 52 13.31 -11.36 -2.66
C ILE A 52 13.73 -11.82 -4.05
N VAL A 53 14.53 -11.00 -4.72
CA VAL A 53 15.14 -11.32 -6.01
C VAL A 53 16.52 -11.93 -5.73
N LEU A 54 16.69 -13.20 -6.08
CA LEU A 54 17.95 -13.93 -5.88
C LEU A 54 18.82 -13.97 -7.15
N GLU A 55 18.29 -13.51 -8.29
CA GLU A 55 19.00 -13.44 -9.58
C GLU A 55 20.05 -12.31 -9.64
N THR A 56 20.07 -11.42 -8.65
CA THR A 56 20.99 -10.27 -8.57
C THR A 56 22.08 -10.47 -7.52
N GLU A 57 23.20 -9.77 -7.70
CA GLU A 57 24.28 -9.68 -6.71
C GLU A 57 24.52 -8.19 -6.37
N PRO A 58 24.20 -7.74 -5.14
CA PRO A 58 23.53 -8.48 -4.06
C PRO A 58 22.05 -8.79 -4.36
N PRO A 59 21.39 -9.69 -3.60
CA PRO A 59 19.96 -9.93 -3.68
C PRO A 59 19.18 -8.66 -3.37
N ILE A 60 18.00 -8.52 -3.97
CA ILE A 60 17.14 -7.35 -3.74
C ILE A 60 15.90 -7.78 -2.95
N LEU A 61 15.74 -7.28 -1.73
CA LEU A 61 14.52 -7.44 -0.96
C LEU A 61 13.50 -6.38 -1.41
N LEU A 62 12.45 -6.84 -2.11
CA LEU A 62 11.38 -5.99 -2.64
C LEU A 62 10.27 -5.73 -1.61
N SER A 63 10.03 -6.68 -0.70
CA SER A 63 9.02 -6.53 0.36
C SER A 63 9.47 -5.60 1.48
N ASP A 64 8.51 -4.85 1.99
CA ASP A 64 8.67 -4.13 3.25
C ASP A 64 8.59 -5.11 4.43
N VAL A 65 9.29 -4.79 5.51
CA VAL A 65 9.21 -5.50 6.79
C VAL A 65 8.39 -4.63 7.75
N ASP A 66 7.13 -5.00 7.94
CA ASP A 66 6.21 -4.24 8.81
C ASP A 66 6.33 -4.70 10.26
N LEU A 67 6.81 -3.83 11.14
CA LEU A 67 6.92 -4.04 12.58
C LEU A 67 6.00 -3.07 13.33
N ALA A 68 5.22 -3.58 14.29
CA ALA A 68 4.44 -2.78 15.21
C ALA A 68 5.02 -2.89 16.63
N ALA A 69 5.72 -1.84 17.07
CA ALA A 69 6.24 -1.70 18.43
C ALA A 69 5.18 -1.08 19.34
N VAL A 70 4.72 -1.87 20.32
CA VAL A 70 3.75 -1.46 21.32
C VAL A 70 4.51 -0.97 22.56
N VAL A 71 4.40 0.32 22.88
CA VAL A 71 5.13 0.94 24.00
C VAL A 71 4.21 1.21 25.20
N GLY A 72 4.78 1.18 26.40
CA GLY A 72 4.01 1.23 27.64
C GLY A 72 3.41 2.60 27.99
N SER A 73 3.91 3.70 27.43
CA SER A 73 3.51 5.06 27.83
C SER A 73 3.41 6.05 26.68
N LEU A 74 2.61 7.10 26.86
CA LEU A 74 2.51 8.20 25.89
C LEU A 74 3.85 8.91 25.69
N ALA A 75 4.65 9.05 26.74
CA ALA A 75 5.99 9.64 26.65
C ALA A 75 6.91 8.84 25.72
N ASP A 76 6.84 7.50 25.77
CA ASP A 76 7.61 6.64 24.86
C ASP A 76 7.07 6.72 23.43
N LEU A 77 5.74 6.80 23.25
CA LEU A 77 5.13 7.02 21.93
C LEU A 77 5.65 8.33 21.31
N GLU A 78 5.63 9.42 22.05
CA GLU A 78 6.09 10.74 21.59
C GLU A 78 7.60 10.76 21.31
N ARG A 79 8.39 10.04 22.12
CA ARG A 79 9.84 9.90 21.93
C ARG A 79 10.19 9.10 20.68
N TRP A 80 9.51 7.99 20.44
CA TRP A 80 9.89 7.03 19.39
C TRP A 80 9.16 7.22 18.06
N SER A 81 7.94 7.77 18.06
CA SER A 81 7.20 8.01 16.81
C SER A 81 7.96 8.87 15.79
N PRO A 82 8.69 9.93 16.17
CA PRO A 82 9.53 10.69 15.23
C PRO A 82 10.78 9.94 14.77
N ARG A 83 11.23 8.93 15.54
CA ARG A 83 12.45 8.15 15.31
C ARG A 83 12.20 6.80 14.64
N ARG A 84 10.95 6.49 14.29
CA ARG A 84 10.58 5.19 13.70
C ARG A 84 11.42 4.80 12.50
N THR A 85 11.80 5.77 11.67
CA THR A 85 12.58 5.44 10.48
C THR A 85 14.08 5.38 10.73
N GLU A 86 14.56 5.97 11.83
CA GLU A 86 15.90 5.69 12.34
C GLU A 86 15.99 4.23 12.82
N LEU A 87 14.93 3.72 13.47
CA LEU A 87 14.84 2.32 13.86
C LEU A 87 14.80 1.40 12.64
N GLY A 88 13.97 1.73 11.64
CA GLY A 88 13.90 0.98 10.38
C GLY A 88 15.26 0.89 9.68
N ALA A 89 15.92 2.03 9.43
CA ALA A 89 17.24 2.06 8.79
C ALA A 89 18.30 1.30 9.60
N ALA A 90 18.21 1.32 10.94
CA ALA A 90 19.11 0.55 11.78
C ALA A 90 18.87 -0.97 11.67
N CYS A 91 17.63 -1.41 11.50
CA CYS A 91 17.30 -2.80 11.18
C CYS A 91 17.84 -3.20 9.80
N GLU A 92 17.67 -2.37 8.77
CA GLU A 92 18.20 -2.61 7.41
C GLU A 92 19.72 -2.82 7.42
N ALA A 93 20.44 -2.04 8.23
CA ALA A 93 21.89 -2.17 8.40
C ALA A 93 22.36 -3.51 9.01
N LEU A 94 21.46 -4.32 9.57
CA LEU A 94 21.78 -5.65 10.09
C LEU A 94 22.01 -6.70 9.00
N LEU A 95 21.67 -6.39 7.74
CA LEU A 95 21.79 -7.30 6.61
C LEU A 95 22.49 -6.64 5.41
N PRO A 96 23.78 -6.26 5.56
CA PRO A 96 24.51 -5.47 4.56
C PRO A 96 24.73 -6.20 3.23
N GLU A 97 24.60 -7.52 3.20
CA GLU A 97 24.72 -8.32 1.98
C GLU A 97 23.44 -8.35 1.12
N VAL A 98 22.35 -7.73 1.58
CA VAL A 98 21.09 -7.60 0.84
C VAL A 98 20.81 -6.13 0.55
N ARG A 99 20.36 -5.85 -0.67
CA ARG A 99 19.87 -4.52 -1.03
C ARG A 99 18.38 -4.41 -0.75
N PHE A 100 18.00 -3.38 0.00
CA PHE A 100 16.60 -3.07 0.28
C PHE A 100 16.04 -2.18 -0.82
N ALA A 101 15.04 -2.68 -1.54
CA ALA A 101 14.19 -1.88 -2.43
C ALA A 101 12.84 -1.55 -1.77
N GLY A 102 12.36 -2.44 -0.89
CA GLY A 102 11.43 -2.10 0.19
C GLY A 102 12.18 -1.49 1.37
N ARG A 103 11.59 -1.54 2.57
CA ARG A 103 12.18 -0.99 3.80
C ARG A 103 11.72 -1.71 5.06
N VAL A 104 12.37 -1.44 6.19
CA VAL A 104 11.86 -1.84 7.50
C VAL A 104 11.02 -0.71 8.09
N ASP A 105 9.71 -0.93 8.20
CA ASP A 105 8.75 0.02 8.74
C ASP A 105 8.41 -0.29 10.20
N VAL A 106 8.78 0.60 11.12
CA VAL A 106 8.51 0.44 12.55
C VAL A 106 7.36 1.37 13.00
N GLY A 107 6.12 0.87 13.00
CA GLY A 107 4.99 1.57 13.60
C GLY A 107 5.11 1.59 15.12
N ILE A 108 5.00 2.77 15.75
CA ILE A 108 4.95 2.89 17.22
C ILE A 108 3.50 3.13 17.64
N MET A 109 3.00 2.37 18.60
CA MET A 109 1.63 2.50 19.09
C MET A 109 1.50 2.16 20.58
N LEU A 110 0.40 2.55 21.19
CA LEU A 110 0.06 2.19 22.56
C LEU A 110 -0.85 0.95 22.59
N PRO A 111 -0.94 0.23 23.73
CA PRO A 111 -1.88 -0.88 23.89
C PRO A 111 -3.32 -0.51 23.56
N ARG A 112 -3.74 0.71 23.93
CA ARG A 112 -5.08 1.23 23.60
C ARG A 112 -5.27 1.47 22.10
N ASP A 113 -4.21 1.80 21.36
CA ASP A 113 -4.30 2.04 19.92
C ASP A 113 -4.43 0.69 19.20
N LEU A 114 -3.72 -0.34 19.68
CA LEU A 114 -3.83 -1.72 19.22
C LEU A 114 -5.26 -2.26 19.42
N ALA A 115 -5.85 -2.01 20.59
CA ALA A 115 -7.24 -2.38 20.90
C ALA A 115 -8.30 -1.57 20.12
N ALA A 116 -7.94 -0.39 19.62
CA ALA A 116 -8.83 0.49 18.85
C ALA A 116 -8.65 0.38 17.33
N LEU A 117 -7.89 -0.62 16.85
CA LEU A 117 -7.68 -0.83 15.42
C LEU A 117 -9.03 -1.09 14.70
N PRO A 118 -9.29 -0.40 13.57
CA PRO A 118 -10.55 -0.56 12.84
C PRO A 118 -10.56 -1.86 12.02
N ALA A 119 -11.75 -2.33 11.65
CA ALA A 119 -11.92 -3.44 10.72
C ALA A 119 -11.41 -3.05 9.31
N ARG A 120 -10.19 -3.47 8.99
CA ARG A 120 -9.53 -3.24 7.69
C ARG A 120 -8.66 -4.46 7.33
N PRO A 121 -8.37 -4.69 6.04
CA PRO A 121 -7.57 -5.83 5.57
C PRO A 121 -6.32 -6.12 6.40
N GLY A 122 -5.47 -5.11 6.62
CA GLY A 122 -4.23 -5.28 7.39
C GLY A 122 -4.41 -5.63 8.87
N VAL A 123 -5.57 -5.34 9.47
CA VAL A 123 -5.87 -5.72 10.86
C VAL A 123 -6.32 -7.17 10.93
N LEU A 124 -7.08 -7.64 9.94
CA LEU A 124 -7.40 -9.06 9.80
C LEU A 124 -6.11 -9.86 9.58
N ASP A 125 -5.21 -9.40 8.70
CA ASP A 125 -3.91 -10.04 8.47
C ASP A 125 -3.05 -10.07 9.74
N MET A 126 -2.95 -8.94 10.46
CA MET A 126 -2.25 -8.86 11.75
C MET A 126 -2.83 -9.84 12.77
N LYS A 127 -4.16 -9.96 12.87
CA LYS A 127 -4.81 -10.86 13.83
C LYS A 127 -4.60 -12.34 13.47
N SER A 128 -4.68 -12.68 12.18
CA SER A 128 -4.63 -14.08 11.74
C SER A 128 -3.21 -14.62 11.55
N ALA A 129 -2.27 -13.77 11.14
CA ALA A 129 -0.93 -14.18 10.73
C ALA A 129 0.20 -13.40 11.43
N GLY A 130 -0.11 -12.33 12.18
CA GLY A 130 0.89 -11.55 12.90
C GLY A 130 1.69 -12.42 13.88
N ARG A 131 2.97 -12.08 14.07
CA ARG A 131 3.88 -12.84 14.92
C ARG A 131 4.52 -11.94 15.95
N VAL A 132 4.47 -12.30 17.23
CA VAL A 132 5.20 -11.59 18.28
C VAL A 132 6.68 -11.99 18.19
N LEU A 133 7.56 -11.00 18.01
CA LEU A 133 9.01 -11.20 17.95
C LEU A 133 9.71 -10.90 19.29
N ALA A 134 9.13 -10.03 20.11
CA ALA A 134 9.64 -9.66 21.44
C ALA A 134 8.51 -9.14 22.34
N GLY A 135 8.73 -9.14 23.66
CA GLY A 135 7.77 -8.68 24.67
C GLY A 135 6.69 -9.72 25.03
N ASP A 136 5.49 -9.24 25.34
CA ASP A 136 4.34 -10.05 25.75
C ASP A 136 3.84 -10.95 24.60
N PRO A 137 3.91 -12.29 24.72
CA PRO A 137 3.45 -13.21 23.69
C PRO A 137 1.94 -13.13 23.44
N GLU A 138 1.16 -12.59 24.38
CA GLU A 138 -0.29 -12.46 24.27
C GLU A 138 -0.72 -11.08 23.72
N ILE A 139 0.21 -10.19 23.34
CA ILE A 139 -0.12 -8.83 22.91
C ILE A 139 -1.11 -8.77 21.74
N LEU A 140 -1.08 -9.77 20.84
CA LEU A 140 -2.02 -9.91 19.72
C LEU A 140 -3.46 -10.24 20.15
N SER A 141 -3.68 -10.70 21.39
CA SER A 141 -5.02 -10.90 21.94
C SER A 141 -5.81 -9.59 22.00
N ALA A 142 -5.13 -8.46 22.20
CA ALA A 142 -5.71 -7.13 22.24
C ALA A 142 -6.21 -6.61 20.87
N VAL A 143 -5.69 -7.15 19.76
CA VAL A 143 -6.20 -6.80 18.41
C VAL A 143 -7.65 -7.31 18.29
N PRO A 144 -8.62 -6.46 17.90
CA PRO A 144 -10.01 -6.90 17.77
C PRO A 144 -10.19 -8.06 16.77
N ALA A 145 -11.07 -9.00 17.11
CA ALA A 145 -11.39 -10.15 16.27
C ALA A 145 -12.52 -9.80 15.28
N TYR A 146 -12.14 -9.25 14.12
CA TYR A 146 -13.06 -8.99 13.02
C TYR A 146 -13.16 -10.19 12.07
N GLY A 147 -14.37 -10.43 11.56
CA GLY A 147 -14.62 -11.30 10.43
C GLY A 147 -14.48 -10.58 9.08
N PRO A 148 -14.37 -11.33 7.97
CA PRO A 148 -14.28 -10.76 6.63
C PRO A 148 -15.41 -9.79 6.24
N ARG A 149 -16.62 -9.97 6.79
CA ARG A 149 -17.78 -9.11 6.54
C ARG A 149 -17.76 -7.80 7.32
N ASP A 150 -16.91 -7.69 8.33
CA ASP A 150 -16.78 -6.47 9.13
C ASP A 150 -15.95 -5.41 8.42
N VAL A 151 -15.15 -5.81 7.41
CA VAL A 151 -14.40 -4.88 6.56
C VAL A 151 -15.40 -4.15 5.65
N PRO A 152 -15.63 -2.84 5.86
CA PRO A 152 -16.60 -2.12 5.06
C PRO A 152 -16.05 -1.84 3.67
N ALA A 153 -16.93 -1.84 2.66
CA ALA A 153 -16.56 -1.59 1.27
C ALA A 153 -15.78 -0.27 1.05
N ARG A 154 -15.97 0.74 1.91
CA ARG A 154 -15.16 1.97 1.89
C ARG A 154 -13.65 1.71 2.04
N GLU A 155 -13.24 0.71 2.83
CA GLU A 155 -11.81 0.41 3.04
C GLU A 155 -11.19 -0.18 1.78
N ALA A 156 -11.99 -0.92 0.99
CA ALA A 156 -11.58 -1.40 -0.33
C ALA A 156 -11.35 -0.22 -1.31
N VAL A 157 -12.21 0.80 -1.27
CA VAL A 157 -12.02 2.03 -2.06
C VAL A 157 -10.76 2.77 -1.62
N ILE A 158 -10.55 2.94 -0.31
CA ILE A 158 -9.34 3.59 0.24
C ILE A 158 -8.08 2.83 -0.18
N LEU A 159 -8.09 1.49 -0.14
CA LEU A 159 -6.96 0.65 -0.56
C LEU A 159 -6.62 0.89 -2.03
N VAL A 160 -7.61 0.84 -2.91
CA VAL A 160 -7.44 1.09 -4.35
C VAL A 160 -6.95 2.51 -4.61
N GLU A 161 -7.53 3.51 -3.96
CA GLU A 161 -7.15 4.91 -4.16
C GLU A 161 -5.74 5.22 -3.63
N ASN A 162 -5.29 4.57 -2.55
CA ASN A 162 -3.89 4.60 -2.12
C ASN A 162 -2.97 4.01 -3.20
N ARG A 163 -3.38 2.88 -3.80
CA ARG A 163 -2.63 2.23 -4.87
C ARG A 163 -2.56 3.09 -6.13
N ILE A 164 -3.61 3.84 -6.45
CA ILE A 164 -3.58 4.82 -7.55
C ILE A 164 -2.51 5.89 -7.29
N ALA A 165 -2.45 6.45 -6.09
CA ALA A 165 -1.45 7.47 -5.75
C ALA A 165 -0.01 6.92 -5.81
N ALA A 166 0.20 5.66 -5.42
CA ALA A 166 1.48 4.96 -5.61
C ALA A 166 1.82 4.79 -7.10
N LEU A 167 0.88 4.27 -7.90
CA LEU A 167 1.08 3.99 -9.33
C LEU A 167 1.37 5.25 -10.14
N LEU A 168 0.79 6.39 -9.78
CA LEU A 168 1.10 7.69 -10.41
C LEU A 168 2.58 8.08 -10.22
N GLY A 169 3.17 7.78 -9.07
CA GLY A 169 4.59 8.03 -8.82
C GLY A 169 5.50 7.19 -9.72
N LEU A 170 5.04 5.98 -10.07
CA LEU A 170 5.79 5.07 -10.94
C LEU A 170 5.91 5.60 -12.38
N ALA A 171 4.89 6.28 -12.90
CA ALA A 171 4.92 6.89 -14.23
C ALA A 171 5.95 8.03 -14.36
N ALA A 172 6.27 8.68 -13.23
CA ALA A 172 7.20 9.80 -13.19
C ALA A 172 8.63 9.37 -12.79
N ALA A 173 8.83 8.11 -12.43
CA ALA A 173 10.12 7.61 -11.99
C ALA A 173 11.04 7.33 -13.18
N SER A 174 12.31 7.72 -13.03
CA SER A 174 13.41 7.26 -13.88
C SER A 174 14.70 7.21 -13.05
N ALA A 175 15.51 6.19 -13.33
CA ALA A 175 16.90 5.99 -12.94
C ALA A 175 17.17 5.22 -11.62
N GLY A 176 17.35 3.91 -11.78
CA GLY A 176 18.19 3.05 -10.93
C GLY A 176 19.10 2.16 -11.81
N PRO A 177 19.88 1.24 -11.23
CA PRO A 177 20.50 0.18 -12.01
C PRO A 177 19.42 -0.56 -12.81
N ALA A 178 19.69 -0.88 -14.08
CA ALA A 178 18.67 -1.37 -15.01
C ALA A 178 17.89 -2.59 -14.46
N ASP A 179 18.55 -3.52 -13.77
CA ASP A 179 17.89 -4.70 -13.18
C ASP A 179 17.03 -4.36 -11.97
N GLU A 180 17.52 -3.53 -11.05
CA GLU A 180 16.77 -3.15 -9.86
C GLU A 180 15.53 -2.33 -10.22
N GLU A 181 15.69 -1.35 -11.11
CA GLU A 181 14.57 -0.53 -11.61
C GLU A 181 13.54 -1.42 -12.31
N TRP A 182 13.98 -2.41 -13.10
CA TRP A 182 13.12 -3.38 -13.76
C TRP A 182 12.28 -4.19 -12.77
N TYR A 183 12.89 -4.68 -11.69
CA TYR A 183 12.22 -5.47 -10.65
C TYR A 183 11.28 -4.61 -9.81
N ARG A 184 11.75 -3.43 -9.38
CA ARG A 184 10.94 -2.48 -8.58
C ARG A 184 9.70 -2.03 -9.32
N PHE A 185 9.84 -1.71 -10.60
CA PHE A 185 8.71 -1.32 -11.44
C PHE A 185 7.64 -2.41 -11.48
N ARG A 186 8.04 -3.64 -11.82
CA ARG A 186 7.12 -4.80 -11.89
C ARG A 186 6.53 -5.16 -10.56
N TYR A 187 7.30 -5.00 -9.49
CA TYR A 187 6.84 -5.24 -8.14
C TYR A 187 5.71 -4.27 -7.75
N GLU A 188 5.82 -2.99 -8.11
CA GLU A 188 4.76 -2.02 -7.90
C GLU A 188 3.51 -2.32 -8.75
N ILE A 189 3.68 -2.82 -9.99
CA ILE A 189 2.56 -3.35 -10.77
C ILE A 189 1.93 -4.58 -10.09
N ALA A 190 2.73 -5.49 -9.54
CA ALA A 190 2.24 -6.66 -8.84
C ALA A 190 1.42 -6.27 -7.58
N LYS A 191 1.83 -5.20 -6.89
CA LYS A 191 1.07 -4.62 -5.78
C LYS A 191 -0.28 -4.04 -6.23
N VAL A 192 -0.39 -3.52 -7.47
CA VAL A 192 -1.69 -3.11 -8.02
C VAL A 192 -2.68 -4.27 -8.01
N TYR A 193 -2.31 -5.39 -8.61
CA TYR A 193 -3.22 -6.51 -8.78
C TYR A 193 -3.51 -7.27 -7.47
N THR A 194 -2.52 -7.36 -6.57
CA THR A 194 -2.75 -7.95 -5.25
C THR A 194 -3.66 -7.08 -4.36
N ASP A 195 -3.58 -5.75 -4.47
CA ASP A 195 -4.50 -4.83 -3.80
C ASP A 195 -5.90 -4.87 -4.42
N VAL A 196 -6.03 -5.02 -5.75
CA VAL A 196 -7.33 -5.25 -6.41
C VAL A 196 -7.98 -6.54 -5.89
N ALA A 197 -7.23 -7.64 -5.77
CA ALA A 197 -7.74 -8.90 -5.22
C ALA A 197 -8.22 -8.73 -3.78
N ALA A 198 -7.42 -8.09 -2.92
CA ALA A 198 -7.77 -7.79 -1.54
C ALA A 198 -9.02 -6.90 -1.44
N ALA A 199 -9.12 -5.87 -2.26
CA ALA A 199 -10.26 -4.96 -2.32
C ALA A 199 -11.53 -5.70 -2.80
N ALA A 200 -11.43 -6.52 -3.85
CA ALA A 200 -12.58 -7.27 -4.39
C ALA A 200 -13.16 -8.23 -3.35
N LEU A 201 -12.31 -8.96 -2.65
CA LEU A 201 -12.72 -9.86 -1.57
C LEU A 201 -13.27 -9.10 -0.36
N SER A 202 -12.75 -7.90 -0.07
CA SER A 202 -13.29 -7.05 1.00
C SER A 202 -14.70 -6.60 0.65
N VAL A 203 -14.94 -6.14 -0.59
CA VAL A 203 -16.28 -5.76 -1.06
C VAL A 203 -17.25 -6.95 -1.03
N ALA A 204 -16.77 -8.15 -1.39
CA ALA A 204 -17.56 -9.38 -1.35
C ALA A 204 -17.77 -9.96 0.07
N GLY A 205 -17.19 -9.34 1.11
CA GLY A 205 -17.26 -9.85 2.49
C GLY A 205 -16.57 -11.22 2.67
N SER A 206 -15.60 -11.53 1.82
CA SER A 206 -14.89 -12.81 1.74
C SER A 206 -13.37 -12.67 1.84
N TYR A 207 -12.88 -11.55 2.39
CA TYR A 207 -11.46 -11.28 2.61
C TYR A 207 -10.72 -12.45 3.29
N ARG A 208 -9.47 -12.69 2.85
CA ARG A 208 -8.53 -13.67 3.42
C ARG A 208 -7.12 -13.08 3.45
N ALA A 209 -6.34 -13.51 4.44
CA ALA A 209 -4.91 -13.23 4.52
C ALA A 209 -4.13 -14.06 3.49
N GLY A 210 -2.97 -13.55 3.09
CA GLY A 210 -2.06 -14.18 2.12
C GLY A 210 -2.41 -13.89 0.66
N TYR A 211 -1.42 -13.58 -0.17
CA TYR A 211 -1.68 -13.18 -1.55
C TYR A 211 -2.15 -14.36 -2.42
N ALA A 212 -1.53 -15.53 -2.27
CA ALA A 212 -1.87 -16.72 -3.06
C ALA A 212 -3.32 -17.16 -2.87
N GLU A 213 -3.79 -17.18 -1.62
CA GLU A 213 -5.16 -17.59 -1.29
C GLU A 213 -6.19 -16.61 -1.86
N ARG A 214 -5.91 -15.29 -1.78
CA ARG A 214 -6.76 -14.28 -2.39
C ARG A 214 -6.87 -14.46 -3.90
N ALA A 215 -5.74 -14.66 -4.59
CA ALA A 215 -5.73 -14.87 -6.04
C ALA A 215 -6.48 -16.15 -6.44
N ARG A 216 -6.37 -17.23 -5.66
CA ARG A 216 -7.11 -18.48 -5.88
C ARG A 216 -8.61 -18.28 -5.80
N ILE A 217 -9.11 -17.60 -4.76
CA ILE A 217 -10.55 -17.34 -4.57
C ILE A 217 -11.08 -16.46 -5.70
N VAL A 218 -10.36 -15.39 -6.06
CA VAL A 218 -10.73 -14.50 -7.17
C VAL A 218 -10.80 -15.27 -8.49
N SER A 219 -9.81 -16.13 -8.77
CA SER A 219 -9.79 -16.92 -10.00
C SER A 219 -10.96 -17.90 -10.09
N ALA A 220 -11.33 -18.54 -8.98
CA ALA A 220 -12.47 -19.45 -8.94
C ALA A 220 -13.80 -18.72 -9.15
N ALA A 221 -13.96 -17.50 -8.62
CA ALA A 221 -15.19 -16.73 -8.74
C ALA A 221 -15.36 -16.03 -10.09
N ALA A 222 -14.28 -15.79 -10.84
CA ALA A 222 -14.34 -15.08 -12.11
C ALA A 222 -15.15 -15.83 -13.20
N GLY A 223 -15.35 -17.14 -13.04
CA GLY A 223 -16.23 -17.95 -13.90
C GLY A 223 -17.71 -17.91 -13.53
N ASP A 224 -18.07 -17.28 -12.40
CA ASP A 224 -19.45 -17.16 -11.92
C ASP A 224 -19.93 -15.70 -11.92
N PRO A 225 -20.53 -15.22 -13.03
CA PRO A 225 -21.06 -13.86 -13.13
C PRO A 225 -22.29 -13.63 -12.24
N GLY A 226 -22.87 -14.67 -11.64
CA GLY A 226 -23.95 -14.54 -10.65
C GLY A 226 -23.44 -14.05 -9.30
N SER A 227 -22.19 -14.36 -8.97
CA SER A 227 -21.57 -13.90 -7.72
C SER A 227 -21.21 -12.41 -7.76
N LEU A 228 -21.19 -11.74 -6.60
CA LEU A 228 -20.69 -10.36 -6.51
C LEU A 228 -19.22 -10.27 -6.93
N LEU A 229 -18.40 -11.25 -6.54
CA LEU A 229 -16.98 -11.27 -6.85
C LEU A 229 -16.71 -11.42 -8.36
N GLY A 230 -17.42 -12.31 -9.05
CA GLY A 230 -17.32 -12.47 -10.50
C GLY A 230 -17.82 -11.27 -11.31
N ARG A 231 -18.73 -10.46 -10.73
CA ARG A 231 -19.13 -9.16 -11.33
C ARG A 231 -18.11 -8.05 -11.11
N LEU A 232 -17.32 -8.12 -10.04
CA LEU A 232 -16.25 -7.15 -9.75
C LEU A 232 -14.96 -7.46 -10.50
N VAL A 233 -14.69 -8.75 -10.72
CA VAL A 233 -13.47 -9.25 -11.35
C VAL A 233 -13.83 -10.24 -12.44
N ASP A 234 -13.70 -9.81 -13.69
CA ASP A 234 -13.88 -10.70 -14.85
C ASP A 234 -12.68 -11.61 -15.08
N GLU A 235 -12.85 -12.59 -15.97
CA GLU A 235 -11.84 -13.61 -16.24
C GLU A 235 -10.49 -13.03 -16.71
N PRO A 236 -10.42 -12.03 -17.62
CA PRO A 236 -9.16 -11.39 -17.97
C PRO A 236 -8.45 -10.74 -16.77
N LEU A 237 -9.18 -10.01 -15.93
CA LEU A 237 -8.59 -9.39 -14.74
C LEU A 237 -8.14 -10.45 -13.73
N ALA A 238 -8.91 -11.53 -13.54
CA ALA A 238 -8.54 -12.63 -12.65
C ALA A 238 -7.25 -13.33 -13.09
N ARG A 239 -7.07 -13.58 -14.40
CA ARG A 239 -5.82 -14.14 -14.93
C ARG A 239 -4.62 -13.21 -14.67
N ARG A 240 -4.79 -11.89 -14.84
CA ARG A 240 -3.74 -10.92 -14.52
C ARG A 240 -3.43 -10.91 -13.02
N ILE A 241 -4.45 -10.93 -12.16
CA ILE A 241 -4.27 -11.06 -10.71
C ILE A 241 -3.45 -12.31 -10.36
N ALA A 242 -3.77 -13.46 -10.95
CA ALA A 242 -3.03 -14.69 -10.70
C ALA A 242 -1.57 -14.60 -11.18
N SER A 243 -1.31 -14.11 -12.39
CA SER A 243 0.05 -13.95 -12.92
C SER A 243 0.90 -12.97 -12.10
N TRP A 244 0.35 -11.80 -11.79
CA TRP A 244 1.05 -10.80 -10.99
C TRP A 244 1.24 -11.22 -9.53
N THR A 245 0.32 -12.02 -8.97
CA THR A 245 0.50 -12.60 -7.64
C THR A 245 1.66 -13.60 -7.62
N ARG A 246 1.83 -14.42 -8.66
CA ARG A 246 2.99 -15.32 -8.76
C ARG A 246 4.30 -14.54 -8.81
N PHE A 247 4.37 -13.49 -9.63
CA PHE A 247 5.54 -12.60 -9.66
C PHE A 247 5.76 -11.91 -8.31
N LYS A 248 4.69 -11.45 -7.64
CA LYS A 248 4.78 -10.84 -6.30
C LYS A 248 5.46 -11.78 -5.33
N ILE A 249 5.04 -13.04 -5.24
CA ILE A 249 5.54 -13.98 -4.24
C ILE A 249 6.95 -14.48 -4.60
N ALA A 250 7.19 -14.80 -5.86
CA ALA A 250 8.45 -15.34 -6.34
C ALA A 250 8.96 -14.54 -7.55
N PRO A 251 9.54 -13.34 -7.32
CA PRO A 251 9.95 -12.46 -8.41
C PRO A 251 11.13 -13.06 -9.18
N SER A 252 10.93 -13.24 -10.48
CA SER A 252 11.93 -13.72 -11.43
C SER A 252 11.66 -13.14 -12.82
N ARG A 253 12.66 -13.16 -13.72
CA ARG A 253 12.43 -12.76 -15.11
C ARG A 253 11.41 -13.66 -15.81
N ASP A 254 11.43 -14.96 -15.52
CA ASP A 254 10.50 -15.94 -16.08
C ASP A 254 9.06 -15.72 -15.61
N SER A 255 8.85 -15.44 -14.31
CA SER A 255 7.52 -15.17 -13.78
C SER A 255 6.93 -13.86 -14.30
N ALA A 256 7.78 -12.87 -14.61
CA ALA A 256 7.33 -11.62 -15.23
C ALA A 256 6.93 -11.80 -16.70
N ALA A 257 7.64 -12.65 -17.46
CA ALA A 257 7.31 -12.89 -18.87
C ALA A 257 5.87 -13.36 -19.07
N GLY A 258 5.36 -14.19 -18.15
CA GLY A 258 3.97 -14.61 -18.12
C GLY A 258 2.96 -13.57 -17.62
N ALA A 259 3.42 -12.48 -16.99
CA ALA A 259 2.57 -11.42 -16.42
C ALA A 259 2.52 -10.16 -17.30
N ASP A 260 3.61 -9.84 -18.00
CA ASP A 260 3.77 -8.63 -18.81
C ASP A 260 3.09 -8.68 -20.18
N GLU A 261 2.61 -9.85 -20.60
CA GLU A 261 1.96 -10.08 -21.91
C GLU A 261 2.75 -9.46 -23.10
N GLY A 262 4.08 -9.36 -23.00
CA GLY A 262 4.97 -8.84 -24.05
C GLY A 262 5.00 -7.31 -24.25
N GLY A 263 4.32 -6.52 -23.41
CA GLY A 263 4.08 -5.08 -23.68
C GLY A 263 5.14 -4.06 -23.25
N GLY A 264 6.25 -4.46 -22.64
CA GLY A 264 7.20 -3.50 -22.03
C GLY A 264 6.62 -2.74 -20.83
N ALA A 265 7.40 -1.84 -20.25
CA ALA A 265 7.05 -1.14 -19.00
C ALA A 265 5.85 -0.20 -19.16
N GLU A 266 5.84 0.64 -20.20
CA GLU A 266 4.74 1.59 -20.44
C GLU A 266 3.39 0.89 -20.61
N ALA A 267 3.31 -0.17 -21.44
CA ALA A 267 2.06 -0.88 -21.61
C ALA A 267 1.63 -1.64 -20.34
N ALA A 268 2.57 -2.15 -19.54
CA ALA A 268 2.26 -2.75 -18.25
C ALA A 268 1.66 -1.72 -17.28
N TRP A 269 2.23 -0.51 -17.25
CA TRP A 269 1.69 0.61 -16.47
C TRP A 269 0.28 1.01 -16.95
N GLU A 270 0.09 1.19 -18.25
CA GLU A 270 -1.19 1.64 -18.83
C GLU A 270 -2.31 0.62 -18.64
N ARG A 271 -2.00 -0.68 -18.76
CA ARG A 271 -2.95 -1.74 -18.43
C ARG A 271 -3.31 -1.73 -16.95
N ALA A 272 -2.32 -1.68 -16.07
CA ALA A 272 -2.56 -1.62 -14.63
C ALA A 272 -3.38 -0.38 -14.23
N ALA A 273 -3.09 0.77 -14.84
CA ALA A 273 -3.84 2.01 -14.65
C ALA A 273 -5.31 1.87 -15.08
N SER A 274 -5.55 1.26 -16.25
CA SER A 274 -6.90 1.06 -16.79
C SER A 274 -7.72 0.08 -15.95
N ASP A 275 -7.12 -1.06 -15.57
CA ASP A 275 -7.78 -2.05 -14.70
C ASP A 275 -8.09 -1.48 -13.32
N LEU A 276 -7.13 -0.75 -12.73
CA LEU A 276 -7.30 -0.15 -11.41
C LEU A 276 -8.37 0.94 -11.39
N GLU A 277 -8.46 1.76 -12.45
CA GLU A 277 -9.49 2.79 -12.59
C GLU A 277 -10.89 2.18 -12.74
N ARG A 278 -11.03 1.18 -13.63
CA ARG A 278 -12.27 0.43 -13.81
C ARG A 278 -12.70 -0.22 -12.50
N PHE A 279 -11.79 -0.92 -11.83
CA PHE A 279 -12.08 -1.59 -10.57
C PHE A 279 -12.46 -0.60 -9.47
N ARG A 280 -11.76 0.55 -9.36
CA ARG A 280 -12.12 1.62 -8.42
C ARG A 280 -13.57 2.06 -8.62
N ALA A 281 -13.99 2.31 -9.86
CA ALA A 281 -15.34 2.76 -10.16
C ALA A 281 -16.40 1.73 -9.70
N LEU A 282 -16.14 0.43 -9.91
CA LEU A 282 -17.01 -0.66 -9.44
C LEU A 282 -17.06 -0.71 -7.91
N ALA A 283 -15.90 -0.74 -7.24
CA ALA A 283 -15.82 -0.79 -5.77
C ALA A 283 -16.49 0.42 -5.11
N ALA A 284 -16.28 1.63 -5.65
CA ALA A 284 -16.93 2.85 -5.19
C ALA A 284 -18.45 2.83 -5.43
N SER A 285 -18.91 2.24 -6.53
CA SER A 285 -20.34 2.07 -6.79
C SER A 285 -21.00 1.17 -5.75
N VAL A 286 -20.34 0.06 -5.38
CA VAL A 286 -20.83 -0.84 -4.33
C VAL A 286 -20.77 -0.17 -2.95
N ALA A 287 -19.71 0.56 -2.64
CA ALA A 287 -19.61 1.28 -1.37
C ALA A 287 -20.72 2.33 -1.18
N VAL A 288 -21.21 2.92 -2.27
CA VAL A 288 -22.22 3.99 -2.23
C VAL A 288 -23.66 3.48 -2.33
N SER A 289 -23.91 2.42 -3.10
CA SER A 289 -25.27 1.95 -3.42
C SER A 289 -25.48 0.45 -3.25
N GLY A 290 -24.55 -0.26 -2.60
CA GLY A 290 -24.54 -1.71 -2.55
C GLY A 290 -24.44 -2.34 -3.95
N GLU A 291 -24.84 -3.60 -4.08
CA GLU A 291 -24.74 -4.32 -5.37
C GLU A 291 -25.52 -3.66 -6.52
N ALA A 292 -26.60 -2.94 -6.22
CA ALA A 292 -27.36 -2.18 -7.21
C ALA A 292 -26.51 -1.11 -7.92
N GLY A 293 -25.43 -0.64 -7.28
CA GLY A 293 -24.48 0.29 -7.88
C GLY A 293 -23.74 -0.27 -9.09
N LEU A 294 -23.62 -1.59 -9.22
CA LEU A 294 -22.99 -2.23 -10.39
C LEU A 294 -23.82 -2.08 -11.66
N SER A 295 -25.14 -2.10 -11.53
CA SER A 295 -26.06 -1.92 -12.66
C SER A 295 -26.49 -0.46 -12.84
N ARG A 296 -26.45 0.34 -11.78
CA ARG A 296 -26.83 1.76 -11.77
C ARG A 296 -25.74 2.58 -11.07
N PRO A 297 -24.64 2.90 -11.77
CA PRO A 297 -23.51 3.59 -11.17
C PRO A 297 -23.95 4.97 -10.62
N PRO A 298 -23.53 5.33 -9.40
CA PRO A 298 -23.76 6.66 -8.84
C PRO A 298 -23.16 7.78 -9.70
N SER A 299 -23.58 9.02 -9.43
CA SER A 299 -22.93 10.19 -10.04
C SER A 299 -21.44 10.24 -9.68
N ALA A 300 -20.64 10.83 -10.57
CA ALA A 300 -19.19 10.99 -10.37
C ALA A 300 -18.85 11.70 -9.04
N GLU A 301 -19.69 12.65 -8.62
CA GLU A 301 -19.53 13.35 -7.33
C GLU A 301 -19.69 12.39 -6.14
N ARG A 302 -20.65 11.47 -6.19
CA ARG A 302 -20.85 10.48 -5.12
C ARG A 302 -19.71 9.47 -5.09
N LEU A 303 -19.25 9.02 -6.26
CA LEU A 303 -18.10 8.13 -6.36
C LEU A 303 -16.82 8.76 -5.78
N ALA A 304 -16.59 10.04 -6.05
CA ALA A 304 -15.46 10.79 -5.49
C ALA A 304 -15.49 10.89 -3.96
N LYS A 305 -16.66 10.71 -3.32
CA LYS A 305 -16.82 10.75 -1.87
C LYS A 305 -16.84 9.36 -1.22
N ALA A 306 -16.82 8.27 -1.99
CA ALA A 306 -16.99 6.90 -1.49
C ALA A 306 -15.90 6.46 -0.49
N GLY A 307 -14.66 6.93 -0.70
CA GLY A 307 -13.52 6.64 0.17
C GLY A 307 -13.31 7.65 1.31
N ARG A 308 -14.19 8.64 1.48
CA ARG A 308 -14.01 9.68 2.51
C ARG A 308 -14.26 9.13 3.90
N ARG A 309 -13.38 9.50 4.84
CA ARG A 309 -13.55 9.11 6.24
C ARG A 309 -14.66 9.92 6.91
N ALA A 310 -15.40 9.25 7.79
CA ALA A 310 -16.23 9.93 8.78
C ALA A 310 -15.32 10.65 9.80
N GLY A 311 -15.77 11.79 10.30
CA GLY A 311 -15.02 12.56 11.29
C GLY A 311 -15.60 13.95 11.52
N THR A 312 -15.28 14.53 12.67
CA THR A 312 -15.74 15.88 13.01
C THR A 312 -14.91 16.95 12.31
N ALA A 313 -15.41 18.19 12.26
CA ALA A 313 -14.62 19.33 11.78
C ALA A 313 -13.32 19.52 12.60
N ARG A 314 -13.35 19.22 13.90
CA ARG A 314 -12.18 19.29 14.78
C ARG A 314 -11.12 18.27 14.41
N ASP A 315 -11.51 17.06 14.06
CA ASP A 315 -10.57 16.00 13.66
C ASP A 315 -9.91 16.33 12.33
N ARG A 316 -10.69 16.85 11.37
CA ARG A 316 -10.17 17.33 10.08
C ARG A 316 -9.20 18.49 10.27
N LEU A 317 -9.55 19.48 11.09
CA LEU A 317 -8.67 20.62 11.40
C LEU A 317 -7.36 20.16 12.05
N ARG A 318 -7.43 19.23 13.02
CA ARG A 318 -6.24 18.66 13.66
C ARG A 318 -5.35 17.95 12.66
N SER A 319 -5.94 17.14 11.77
CA SER A 319 -5.23 16.43 10.70
C SER A 319 -4.56 17.40 9.73
N TRP A 320 -5.27 18.44 9.28
CA TRP A 320 -4.71 19.51 8.46
C TRP A 320 -3.57 20.23 9.13
N ARG A 321 -3.68 20.59 10.42
CA ARG A 321 -2.58 21.24 11.16
C ARG A 321 -1.31 20.39 11.13
N GLY A 322 -1.44 19.08 11.38
CA GLY A 322 -0.31 18.15 11.32
C GLY A 322 0.25 17.95 9.91
N TYR A 323 -0.58 18.00 8.88
CA TYR A 323 -0.14 17.94 7.48
C TYR A 323 0.59 19.21 7.04
N LEU A 324 -0.01 20.39 7.29
CA LEU A 324 0.56 21.69 6.90
C LEU A 324 1.90 21.97 7.60
N ALA A 325 2.06 21.54 8.86
CA ALA A 325 3.32 21.67 9.58
C ALA A 325 4.49 20.91 8.93
N ARG A 326 4.22 19.90 8.07
CA ARG A 326 5.24 19.05 7.45
C ARG A 326 5.72 19.52 6.09
N ILE A 327 4.87 20.23 5.34
CA ILE A 327 5.13 20.59 3.93
C ILE A 327 5.75 21.99 3.73
N GLY A 328 6.13 22.65 4.83
CA GLY A 328 6.70 24.00 4.84
C GLY A 328 5.66 25.13 4.69
N PRO A 329 6.00 26.35 5.13
CA PRO A 329 5.03 27.45 5.26
C PRO A 329 4.47 27.93 3.93
N ARG A 330 5.29 28.00 2.88
CA ARG A 330 4.86 28.46 1.55
C ARG A 330 3.78 27.55 0.96
N ARG A 331 4.04 26.23 0.92
CA ARG A 331 3.10 25.24 0.38
C ARG A 331 1.85 25.12 1.26
N ALA A 332 2.01 25.28 2.57
CA ALA A 332 0.89 25.30 3.49
C ALA A 332 -0.07 26.47 3.22
N ILE A 333 0.45 27.69 3.01
CA ILE A 333 -0.34 28.86 2.65
C ILE A 333 -1.06 28.66 1.32
N GLU A 334 -0.37 28.14 0.31
CA GLU A 334 -0.96 27.89 -1.02
C GLU A 334 -2.15 26.91 -0.93
N ILE A 335 -1.99 25.81 -0.19
CA ILE A 335 -3.09 24.85 0.03
C ILE A 335 -4.23 25.49 0.83
N ALA A 336 -3.91 26.27 1.87
CA ALA A 336 -4.92 26.94 2.70
C ALA A 336 -5.74 27.96 1.89
N ILE A 337 -5.10 28.77 1.06
CA ILE A 337 -5.78 29.73 0.17
C ILE A 337 -6.63 29.00 -0.85
N ALA A 338 -6.07 27.98 -1.52
CA ALA A 338 -6.75 27.31 -2.61
C ALA A 338 -7.94 26.43 -2.15
N ARG A 339 -7.93 25.96 -0.89
CA ARG A 339 -9.05 25.19 -0.32
C ARG A 339 -10.01 26.03 0.52
N GLY A 340 -9.54 27.07 1.18
CA GLY A 340 -10.33 27.88 2.11
C GLY A 340 -11.13 27.01 3.09
N ALA A 341 -12.44 27.27 3.19
CA ALA A 341 -13.37 26.50 4.03
C ALA A 341 -13.48 25.02 3.65
N GLY A 342 -13.10 24.63 2.42
CA GLY A 342 -13.10 23.25 1.94
C GLY A 342 -12.13 22.32 2.68
N MET A 343 -11.22 22.85 3.50
CA MET A 343 -10.40 22.06 4.42
C MET A 343 -11.23 21.38 5.52
N LEU A 344 -12.38 21.95 5.90
CA LEU A 344 -13.26 21.37 6.90
C LEU A 344 -14.16 20.26 6.34
N ALA A 345 -14.19 20.07 5.02
CA ALA A 345 -15.05 19.10 4.35
C ALA A 345 -14.40 17.72 4.13
N ALA A 346 -13.08 17.62 4.24
CA ALA A 346 -12.33 16.38 3.97
C ALA A 346 -10.99 16.37 4.72
N PHE A 347 -10.48 15.18 5.02
CA PHE A 347 -9.13 15.03 5.54
C PHE A 347 -8.09 15.27 4.42
N PRO A 348 -6.84 15.65 4.74
CA PRO A 348 -5.78 15.84 3.75
C PRO A 348 -5.60 14.62 2.84
N ASP A 349 -5.67 13.42 3.40
CA ASP A 349 -5.49 12.17 2.66
C ASP A 349 -6.66 11.84 1.73
N ASP A 350 -7.90 12.19 2.11
CA ASP A 350 -9.06 12.08 1.23
C ASP A 350 -8.85 12.96 -0.01
N VAL A 351 -8.34 14.18 0.18
CA VAL A 351 -8.07 15.12 -0.90
C VAL A 351 -7.01 14.57 -1.85
N VAL A 352 -5.87 14.10 -1.32
CA VAL A 352 -4.79 13.54 -2.16
C VAL A 352 -5.29 12.34 -2.96
N ARG A 353 -6.02 11.42 -2.34
CA ARG A 353 -6.61 10.24 -3.02
C ARG A 353 -7.63 10.63 -4.09
N GLU A 354 -8.54 11.54 -3.79
CA GLU A 354 -9.55 12.02 -4.75
C GLU A 354 -8.89 12.63 -5.99
N HIS A 355 -7.87 13.47 -5.79
CA HIS A 355 -7.13 14.09 -6.88
C HIS A 355 -6.26 13.10 -7.66
N ALA A 356 -5.62 12.14 -6.99
CA ALA A 356 -4.90 11.04 -7.64
C ALA A 356 -5.82 10.24 -8.55
N ALA A 357 -7.00 9.87 -8.07
CA ALA A 357 -7.95 9.12 -8.86
C ALA A 357 -8.50 9.91 -10.05
N ARG A 358 -8.77 11.22 -9.87
CA ARG A 358 -9.12 12.11 -10.99
C ARG A 358 -8.01 12.21 -12.03
N LEU A 359 -6.75 12.27 -11.61
CA LEU A 359 -5.59 12.35 -12.50
C LEU A 359 -5.40 11.07 -13.30
N LEU A 360 -5.58 9.90 -12.67
CA LEU A 360 -5.54 8.60 -13.34
C LEU A 360 -6.69 8.44 -14.34
N SER A 361 -7.94 8.72 -13.95
CA SER A 361 -9.09 8.68 -14.87
C SER A 361 -8.94 9.65 -16.05
N HIS A 362 -8.20 10.75 -15.88
CA HIS A 362 -7.85 11.63 -17.00
C HIS A 362 -6.89 10.94 -17.97
N ARG A 363 -5.81 10.30 -17.47
CA ARG A 363 -4.86 9.57 -18.31
C ARG A 363 -5.52 8.40 -19.04
N VAL A 364 -6.31 7.59 -18.34
CA VAL A 364 -7.01 6.42 -18.93
C VAL A 364 -7.97 6.86 -20.05
N ARG A 365 -8.70 7.97 -19.89
CA ARG A 365 -9.63 8.47 -20.92
C ARG A 365 -8.94 9.04 -22.17
N LEU A 366 -7.75 9.61 -22.02
CA LEU A 366 -6.98 10.09 -23.18
C LEU A 366 -6.44 8.93 -24.02
N GLY A 367 -6.29 7.75 -23.41
CA GLY A 367 -5.77 6.56 -24.07
C GLY A 367 -4.24 6.51 -24.09
N ALA A 368 -3.75 5.33 -24.46
CA ALA A 368 -2.33 5.03 -24.58
C ALA A 368 -1.62 5.98 -25.56
N GLY A 369 -0.44 6.47 -25.19
CA GLY A 369 0.38 7.33 -26.06
C GLY A 369 -0.15 8.74 -26.37
N ALA A 370 -1.34 9.11 -25.87
CA ALA A 370 -1.88 10.45 -26.10
C ALA A 370 -1.09 11.52 -25.31
N PRO A 371 -0.74 12.68 -25.91
CA PRO A 371 -0.02 13.73 -25.21
C PRO A 371 -0.91 14.37 -24.15
N VAL A 372 -0.42 14.42 -22.90
CA VAL A 372 -1.17 15.03 -21.79
C VAL A 372 -0.62 16.43 -21.49
N ALA A 373 -1.08 17.42 -22.26
CA ALA A 373 -0.52 18.77 -22.19
C ALA A 373 -0.83 19.50 -20.87
N ARG A 374 -1.96 19.22 -20.20
CA ARG A 374 -2.28 19.80 -18.89
C ARG A 374 -2.99 18.80 -17.97
N PRO A 375 -2.65 18.74 -16.68
CA PRO A 375 -3.42 17.96 -15.71
C PRO A 375 -4.81 18.57 -15.52
N PRO A 376 -5.82 17.79 -15.09
CA PRO A 376 -7.08 18.34 -14.63
C PRO A 376 -6.82 19.34 -13.51
N GLY A 377 -7.53 20.47 -13.51
CA GLY A 377 -7.40 21.48 -12.47
C GLY A 377 -7.68 20.92 -11.07
N GLY A 378 -6.95 21.40 -10.07
CA GLY A 378 -7.07 20.96 -8.68
C GLY A 378 -5.71 20.83 -7.99
N PHE A 379 -5.70 20.11 -6.86
CA PHE A 379 -4.47 19.71 -6.20
C PHE A 379 -3.74 18.65 -7.06
N PRO A 380 -2.41 18.73 -7.23
CA PRO A 380 -1.52 19.72 -6.69
C PRO A 380 -1.51 20.97 -7.58
N TYR A 381 -1.81 22.12 -6.97
CA TYR A 381 -2.07 23.36 -7.69
C TYR A 381 -0.85 23.77 -8.53
N ARG A 382 -1.08 24.21 -9.77
CA ARG A 382 -0.09 24.79 -10.71
C ARG A 382 0.86 23.82 -11.43
N ALA A 383 0.69 22.50 -11.31
CA ALA A 383 1.47 21.58 -12.13
C ALA A 383 1.30 21.91 -13.63
N ALA A 384 2.41 22.16 -14.32
CA ALA A 384 2.42 22.55 -15.73
C ALA A 384 2.23 21.34 -16.65
N ALA A 385 2.60 20.15 -16.17
CA ALA A 385 2.51 18.89 -16.89
C ALA A 385 1.85 17.79 -16.05
N TRP A 386 1.34 16.75 -16.71
CA TRP A 386 0.72 15.61 -16.03
C TRP A 386 1.73 14.84 -15.16
N ASN A 387 2.95 14.60 -15.65
CA ASN A 387 3.99 13.89 -14.89
C ASN A 387 4.37 14.62 -13.61
N GLU A 388 4.43 15.96 -13.68
CA GLU A 388 4.67 16.80 -12.51
C GLU A 388 3.53 16.64 -11.48
N ALA A 389 2.27 16.69 -11.92
CA ALA A 389 1.12 16.49 -11.04
C ALA A 389 1.11 15.08 -10.41
N ALA A 390 1.45 14.05 -11.21
CA ALA A 390 1.51 12.66 -10.77
C ALA A 390 2.59 12.47 -9.70
N SER A 391 3.80 13.00 -9.93
CA SER A 391 4.90 12.99 -8.97
C SER A 391 4.54 13.71 -7.68
N GLN A 392 3.98 14.93 -7.77
CA GLN A 392 3.58 15.72 -6.61
C GLN A 392 2.46 15.06 -5.78
N LEU A 393 1.47 14.42 -6.41
CA LEU A 393 0.42 13.67 -5.70
C LEU A 393 0.97 12.44 -5.01
N SER A 394 1.84 11.68 -5.70
CA SER A 394 2.47 10.51 -5.12
C SER A 394 3.37 10.89 -3.93
N ALA A 395 4.15 11.96 -4.05
CA ALA A 395 4.97 12.49 -2.95
C ALA A 395 4.11 12.95 -1.76
N ALA A 396 3.02 13.69 -2.00
CA ALA A 396 2.09 14.09 -0.94
C ALA A 396 1.45 12.89 -0.25
N TRP A 397 1.08 11.86 -1.01
CA TRP A 397 0.53 10.60 -0.49
C TRP A 397 1.57 9.87 0.38
N ARG A 398 2.80 9.68 -0.10
CA ARG A 398 3.91 9.08 0.67
C ARG A 398 4.19 9.85 1.96
N GLY A 399 4.21 11.18 1.88
CA GLY A 399 4.36 12.06 3.04
C GLY A 399 3.28 11.83 4.10
N ILE A 400 2.04 11.57 3.69
CA ILE A 400 0.94 11.28 4.60
C ILE A 400 1.03 9.86 5.17
N VAL A 401 1.20 8.85 4.32
CA VAL A 401 1.13 7.43 4.70
C VAL A 401 2.37 7.01 5.48
N PHE A 402 3.55 7.40 5.00
CA PHE A 402 4.83 6.95 5.55
C PHE A 402 5.48 8.00 6.47
N GLY A 403 5.08 9.27 6.34
CA GLY A 403 5.70 10.37 7.08
C GLY A 403 7.02 10.86 6.47
N ARG A 404 7.28 10.55 5.19
CA ARG A 404 8.43 11.03 4.42
C ARG A 404 7.98 11.49 3.04
N GLU A 405 8.43 12.68 2.62
CA GLU A 405 8.58 12.98 1.20
C GLU A 405 9.93 12.34 0.84
N ASP A 406 9.95 11.22 0.10
CA ASP A 406 11.23 10.62 -0.26
C ASP A 406 12.03 11.65 -1.08
N SER A 407 13.27 11.89 -0.66
CA SER A 407 14.27 12.74 -1.31
C SER A 407 14.86 12.09 -2.54
#